data_AF-A0A2D6E0V8-F1
#
_entry.id   AF-A0A2D6E0V8-F1
#
_cell.length_a   1.000
_cell.length_b   1.000
_cell.length_c   1.000
_cell.angle_alpha   90.00
_cell.angle_beta   90.00
_cell.angle_gamma   90.00
#
_symmetry.space_group_name_H-M   'P 1'
#
loop_
_entity.id
_entity.type
_entity.pdbx_description
1 polymer ?
#
loop_
_entity_poly.entity_id
_entity_poly.type
_entity_poly.pdbx_seq_one_letter_code
_entity_poly.pdbx_strand_id
1 'polypeptide(L)'
;MVKITKEQKMKLSNQAMGAIMMALQKSLLEQTDIVPVLKSFNFSTMDPSQSELIVTNPPNFKVEKAEEEEGFNEETINAVGSD
;
A
#
# COMPACT_ATOMS: atom_id res chain seq x y z
N MET A 1 8.72 17.32 -41.34
CA MET A 1 8.97 16.08 -40.59
C MET A 1 8.00 16.04 -39.43
N VAL A 2 6.91 15.27 -39.55
CA VAL A 2 5.89 15.15 -38.49
C VAL A 2 6.41 14.11 -37.49
N LYS A 3 6.66 14.50 -36.24
CA LYS A 3 6.92 13.54 -35.16
C LYS A 3 5.60 12.82 -34.87
N ILE A 4 5.41 11.64 -35.45
CA ILE A 4 4.33 10.75 -35.05
C ILE A 4 4.66 10.28 -33.63
N THR A 5 3.94 10.81 -32.66
CA THR A 5 4.16 10.48 -31.25
C THR A 5 3.27 9.28 -30.97
N LYS A 6 3.87 8.11 -30.77
CA LYS A 6 3.14 6.88 -30.46
C LYS A 6 2.53 7.05 -29.07
N GLU A 7 1.21 6.92 -28.97
CA GLU A 7 0.52 7.01 -27.68
C GLU A 7 0.92 5.82 -26.80
N GLN A 8 1.60 6.08 -25.68
CA GLN A 8 2.05 5.04 -24.75
C GLN A 8 1.09 4.96 -23.58
N LYS A 9 0.36 3.84 -23.48
CA LYS A 9 -0.53 3.57 -22.35
C LYS A 9 0.31 3.09 -21.16
N MET A 10 0.25 3.84 -20.06
CA MET A 10 0.92 3.50 -18.80
C MET A 10 -0.08 2.85 -17.82
N LYS A 11 0.41 1.94 -16.98
CA LYS A 11 -0.34 1.37 -15.85
C LYS A 11 0.40 1.63 -14.54
N LEU A 12 -0.30 1.50 -13.42
CA LEU A 12 0.34 1.50 -12.11
C LEU A 12 1.01 0.15 -11.89
N SER A 13 2.26 0.18 -11.41
CA SER A 13 2.90 -1.01 -10.84
C SER A 13 2.20 -1.44 -9.55
N ASN A 14 2.48 -2.66 -9.09
CA ASN A 14 2.01 -3.15 -7.80
C ASN A 14 2.45 -2.24 -6.63
N GLN A 15 3.66 -1.68 -6.72
CA GLN A 15 4.17 -0.74 -5.72
C GLN A 15 3.38 0.57 -5.70
N ALA A 16 3.08 1.14 -6.87
CA ALA A 16 2.28 2.36 -6.96
C ALA A 16 0.85 2.12 -6.46
N MET A 17 0.26 0.96 -6.76
CA MET A 17 -1.04 0.57 -6.20
C MET A 17 -0.98 0.49 -4.66
N GLY A 18 0.08 -0.10 -4.11
CA GLY A 18 0.32 -0.10 -2.66
C GLY A 18 0.41 1.30 -2.06
N ALA A 19 1.09 2.24 -2.73
CA ALA A 19 1.16 3.63 -2.29
C ALA A 19 -0.21 4.33 -2.27
N ILE A 20 -1.07 4.07 -3.27
CA ILE A 20 -2.45 4.58 -3.30
C ILE A 20 -3.26 4.02 -2.13
N MET A 21 -3.12 2.73 -1.84
CA MET A 21 -3.77 2.12 -0.67
C MET A 21 -3.31 2.80 0.63
N MET A 22 -2.00 3.09 0.78
CA MET A 22 -1.50 3.82 1.95
C MET A 22 -2.07 5.24 2.06
N ALA A 23 -2.23 5.97 0.95
CA ALA A 23 -2.90 7.27 0.95
C ALA A 23 -4.35 7.16 1.42
N LEU A 24 -5.06 6.13 0.96
CA LEU A 24 -6.43 5.85 1.40
C LEU A 24 -6.49 5.56 2.89
N GLN A 25 -5.65 4.65 3.40
CA GLN A 25 -5.61 4.32 4.82
C GLN A 25 -5.30 5.56 5.68
N LYS A 26 -4.31 6.37 5.29
CA LYS A 26 -3.99 7.64 5.97
C LYS A 26 -5.18 8.57 6.04
N SER A 27 -5.86 8.77 4.91
CA SER A 27 -7.00 9.70 4.80
C SER A 27 -8.18 9.24 5.65
N LEU A 28 -8.42 7.93 5.73
CA LEU A 28 -9.45 7.34 6.60
C LEU A 28 -9.11 7.52 8.08
N LEU A 29 -7.86 7.27 8.47
CA LEU A 29 -7.40 7.42 9.86
C LEU A 29 -7.42 8.88 10.33
N GLU A 30 -6.93 9.79 9.50
CA GLU A 30 -6.86 11.22 9.82
C GLU A 30 -8.19 11.95 9.52
N GLN A 31 -9.20 11.25 8.98
CA GLN A 31 -10.48 11.82 8.52
C GLN A 31 -10.30 13.02 7.58
N THR A 32 -9.31 12.93 6.68
CA THR A 32 -8.98 13.97 5.70
C THR A 32 -9.36 13.57 4.28
N ASP A 33 -9.46 14.55 3.37
CA ASP A 33 -9.62 14.29 1.94
C ASP A 33 -8.34 13.65 1.36
N ILE A 34 -8.51 12.59 0.57
CA ILE A 34 -7.44 11.85 -0.10
C ILE A 34 -6.87 12.60 -1.32
N VAL A 35 -7.66 13.46 -1.96
CA VAL A 35 -7.26 14.11 -3.23
C VAL A 35 -5.97 14.94 -3.11
N PRO A 36 -5.75 15.75 -2.06
CA PRO A 36 -4.47 16.44 -1.85
C PRO A 36 -3.28 15.48 -1.73
N VAL A 37 -3.46 14.33 -1.08
CA VAL A 37 -2.40 13.32 -0.93
C VAL A 37 -2.03 12.72 -2.28
N LEU A 38 -3.02 12.30 -3.08
CA LEU A 38 -2.76 11.71 -4.41
C LEU A 38 -2.13 12.72 -5.37
N LYS A 39 -2.53 14.00 -5.31
CA LYS A 39 -1.92 15.08 -6.10
C LYS A 39 -0.46 15.35 -5.74
N SER A 40 -0.03 14.94 -4.54
CA SER A 40 1.36 15.09 -4.10
C SER A 40 2.28 13.95 -4.56
N PHE A 41 1.75 12.91 -5.22
CA PHE A 41 2.55 11.76 -5.66
C PHE A 41 3.48 12.12 -6.81
N ASN A 42 4.73 11.69 -6.68
CA ASN A 42 5.76 11.74 -7.69
C ASN A 42 5.79 10.40 -8.41
N PHE A 43 5.34 10.39 -9.66
CA PHE A 43 5.37 9.21 -10.52
C PHE A 43 6.65 9.17 -11.34
N SER A 44 7.23 7.97 -11.48
CA SER A 44 8.36 7.70 -12.37
C SER A 44 8.15 6.40 -13.11
N THR A 45 8.80 6.25 -14.26
CA THR A 45 9.02 4.94 -14.88
C THR A 45 10.30 4.34 -14.34
N MET A 46 10.32 3.04 -14.03
CA MET A 46 11.54 2.35 -13.58
C MET A 46 12.50 2.07 -14.75
N ASP A 47 11.93 1.80 -15.92
CA ASP A 47 12.65 1.55 -17.18
C ASP A 47 11.84 2.21 -18.32
N PRO A 48 12.46 2.99 -19.23
CA PRO A 48 11.79 3.58 -20.39
C PRO A 48 11.09 2.56 -21.33
N SER A 49 11.53 1.30 -21.31
CA SER A 49 10.92 0.20 -22.06
C SER A 49 9.67 -0.38 -21.40
N GLN A 50 9.47 -0.11 -20.10
CA GLN A 50 8.32 -0.59 -19.35
C GLN A 50 7.22 0.46 -19.29
N SER A 51 5.98 -0.01 -19.40
CA SER A 51 4.78 0.86 -19.38
C SER A 51 4.13 0.90 -18.00
N GLU A 52 4.97 0.99 -16.95
CA GLU A 52 4.54 0.98 -15.56
C GLU A 52 5.05 2.20 -14.79
N LEU A 53 4.18 2.75 -13.95
CA LEU A 53 4.46 3.86 -13.05
C LEU A 53 4.71 3.34 -11.64
N ILE A 54 5.76 3.86 -11.01
CA ILE A 54 6.07 3.71 -9.59
C ILE A 54 5.82 5.04 -8.87
N VAL A 55 5.59 5.00 -7.56
CA VAL A 55 5.49 6.19 -6.70
C VAL A 55 6.77 6.30 -5.88
N THR A 56 7.50 7.41 -6.01
CA THR A 56 8.80 7.59 -5.34
C THR A 56 8.71 8.24 -3.97
N ASN A 57 7.55 8.77 -3.61
CA ASN A 57 7.25 9.41 -2.32
C ASN A 57 5.95 8.87 -1.71
N PRO A 58 5.85 7.57 -1.41
CA PRO A 58 4.66 7.03 -0.77
C PRO A 58 4.37 7.75 0.57
N PRO A 59 3.09 7.92 0.93
CA PRO A 59 2.73 8.57 2.17
C PRO A 59 3.04 7.66 3.37
N ASN A 60 3.39 8.27 4.50
CA ASN A 60 3.51 7.58 5.79
C ASN A 60 2.25 7.78 6.64
N PHE A 61 1.93 6.80 7.45
CA PHE A 61 0.93 6.91 8.52
C PHE A 61 1.30 5.98 9.66
N LYS A 62 0.89 6.34 10.88
CA LYS A 62 1.10 5.49 12.05
C LYS A 62 -0.15 4.63 12.22
N VAL A 63 0.05 3.32 12.28
CA VAL A 63 -0.98 2.40 12.78
C VAL A 63 -0.76 2.32 14.27
N GLU A 64 -1.74 2.76 15.05
CA GLU A 64 -1.74 2.47 16.49
C GLU A 64 -1.86 0.96 16.63
N LYS A 65 -0.91 0.34 17.34
CA LYS A 65 -0.97 -1.10 17.61
C LYS A 65 -2.23 -1.30 18.43
N ALA A 66 -3.23 -1.99 17.87
CA ALA A 66 -4.34 -2.46 18.69
C ALA A 66 -3.73 -3.26 19.83
N GLU A 67 -4.06 -2.90 21.08
CA GLU A 67 -3.72 -3.71 22.23
C GLU A 67 -4.28 -5.12 21.93
N GLU A 68 -3.38 -6.08 21.74
CA GLU A 68 -3.76 -7.48 21.66
C GLU A 68 -4.39 -7.78 23.03
N GLU A 69 -5.73 -7.88 23.11
CA GLU A 69 -6.34 -8.52 24.27
C GLU A 69 -5.73 -9.93 24.34
N GLU A 70 -4.92 -10.18 25.37
CA GLU A 70 -4.31 -11.48 25.62
C GLU A 70 -5.42 -12.53 25.83
N GLY A 71 -5.77 -13.21 24.74
CA GLY A 71 -6.90 -14.13 24.69
C GLY A 71 -6.57 -15.40 23.92
N PHE A 72 -5.34 -15.91 24.02
CA PHE A 72 -5.04 -17.31 23.69
C PHE A 72 -4.75 -18.05 24.99
N ASN A 73 -5.81 -18.57 25.62
CA ASN A 73 -5.62 -19.63 26.62
C ASN A 73 -5.05 -20.83 25.88
N GLU A 74 -3.76 -21.13 26.10
CA GLU A 74 -3.22 -22.45 25.80
C GLU A 74 -4.03 -23.46 26.63
N GLU A 75 -4.98 -24.15 26.00
CA GLU A 75 -5.52 -25.38 26.56
C GLU A 75 -4.34 -26.33 26.72
N THR A 76 -3.91 -26.51 27.97
CA THR A 76 -2.94 -27.52 28.37
C THR A 76 -3.43 -28.87 27.86
N ILE A 77 -2.80 -29.39 26.81
CA ILE A 77 -2.90 -30.79 26.41
C ILE A 77 -2.19 -31.66 27.45
N ASN A 78 -2.74 -31.70 28.66
CA ASN A 78 -2.42 -32.76 29.61
C ASN A 78 -3.20 -34.00 29.16
N ALA A 79 -2.67 -34.69 28.14
CA ALA A 79 -2.99 -36.08 27.88
C ALA A 79 -2.50 -36.89 29.08
N VAL A 80 -3.37 -37.03 30.09
CA VAL A 80 -3.17 -37.99 31.17
C VAL A 80 -3.41 -39.36 30.52
N GLY A 81 -2.33 -40.03 30.13
CA GLY A 81 -2.36 -41.48 29.98
C GLY A 81 -2.72 -42.06 31.35
N SER A 82 -3.91 -42.61 31.46
CA SER A 82 -4.32 -43.43 32.60
C SER A 82 -4.61 -44.82 32.04
N ASP A 83 -3.74 -45.74 32.43
CA ASP A 83 -3.88 -47.20 32.54
C ASP A 83 -4.97 -47.93 31.73
#